data_AF-A0A1G3JBE8-F1
#
_entry.id   AF-A0A1G3JBE8-F1
#
_cell.length_a   1.000
_cell.length_b   1.000
_cell.length_c   1.000
_cell.angle_alpha   90.00
_cell.angle_beta   90.00
_cell.angle_gamma   90.00
#
_symmetry.space_group_name_H-M   'P 1'
#
loop_
_entity.id
_entity.type
_entity.pdbx_description
1 polymer ?
#
loop_
_entity_poly.entity_id
_entity_poly.type
_entity_poly.pdbx_seq_one_letter_code
_entity_poly.pdbx_strand_id
1 'polypeptide(L)'
;MRSAVVFAYHNVGYRCLNVLLAHGVDVKLVVTHRDNPNENIWFDSVQKLAELHGIPTITPDNPNIPEVIAQIKALQPDFYFSFYYREMLKPELLAIPRQGALNMHGSLLPKYRGRVPVNWAIIHGETETGATLHYMTEKPDNGDIVAQQAVPILPDDTAHDAFLKVTVAAEMALNDILPALLAGKAPRVKQDLSQGAYFGGRKPQDGEIDWAQSAQNIHNLVRAVAPPYPGATTTLLGKPMRILRTLRGQGEEKGKEK
;
A
#
# COMPACT_ATOMS: atom_id res chain seq x y z
N MET A 1 -0.68 24.33 15.61
CA MET A 1 -1.19 23.06 15.04
C MET A 1 -0.62 22.93 13.64
N ARG A 2 -0.10 21.76 13.26
CA ARG A 2 0.43 21.52 11.91
C ARG A 2 -0.72 21.11 10.99
N SER A 3 -0.74 21.65 9.79
CA SER A 3 -1.81 21.38 8.81
C SER A 3 -1.36 20.40 7.72
N ALA A 4 -2.31 19.63 7.18
CA ALA A 4 -2.03 18.70 6.11
C ALA A 4 -3.14 18.67 5.05
N VAL A 5 -2.76 18.26 3.84
CA VAL A 5 -3.66 17.71 2.83
C VAL A 5 -3.35 16.23 2.68
N VAL A 6 -4.38 15.40 2.71
CA VAL A 6 -4.25 13.94 2.72
C VAL A 6 -4.75 13.38 1.40
N PHE A 7 -3.87 12.66 0.70
CA PHE A 7 -4.19 11.88 -0.49
C PHE A 7 -4.35 10.43 -0.05
N ALA A 8 -5.57 9.90 0.03
CA ALA A 8 -5.76 8.61 0.68
C ALA A 8 -6.86 7.77 0.04
N TYR A 9 -6.69 6.46 0.09
CA TYR A 9 -7.68 5.48 -0.33
C TYR A 9 -7.47 4.14 0.38
N HIS A 10 -8.49 3.29 0.41
CA HIS A 10 -8.44 1.94 0.99
C HIS A 10 -8.15 1.93 2.52
N ASN A 11 -8.11 0.73 3.13
CA ASN A 11 -7.88 0.54 4.57
C ASN A 11 -6.64 1.25 5.13
N VAL A 12 -5.52 1.29 4.39
CA VAL A 12 -4.32 2.01 4.86
C VAL A 12 -4.59 3.52 4.91
N GLY A 13 -5.25 4.07 3.89
CA GLY A 13 -5.71 5.45 3.89
C GLY A 13 -6.65 5.75 5.05
N TYR A 14 -7.62 4.86 5.30
CA TYR A 14 -8.60 5.01 6.39
C TYR A 14 -7.93 5.03 7.77
N ARG A 15 -7.05 4.06 8.06
CA ARG A 15 -6.39 3.96 9.36
C ARG A 15 -5.38 5.08 9.57
N CYS A 16 -4.55 5.39 8.58
CA CYS A 16 -3.57 6.45 8.70
C CYS A 16 -4.23 7.85 8.81
N LEU A 17 -5.38 8.08 8.16
CA LEU A 17 -6.15 9.32 8.38
C LEU A 17 -6.62 9.41 9.84
N ASN A 18 -7.17 8.33 10.41
CA ASN A 18 -7.53 8.30 11.84
C ASN A 18 -6.35 8.64 12.76
N VAL A 19 -5.15 8.13 12.48
CA VAL A 19 -3.94 8.47 13.25
C VAL A 19 -3.63 9.96 13.18
N LEU A 20 -3.68 10.58 11.99
CA LEU A 20 -3.46 12.02 11.86
C LEU A 20 -4.46 12.82 12.71
N LEU A 21 -5.74 12.45 12.66
CA LEU A 21 -6.80 13.12 13.41
C LEU A 21 -6.64 12.93 14.93
N ALA A 22 -6.29 11.73 15.38
CA ALA A 22 -6.04 11.42 16.79
C ALA A 22 -4.86 12.22 17.38
N HIS A 23 -3.85 12.54 16.56
CA HIS A 23 -2.72 13.39 16.94
C HIS A 23 -3.01 14.89 16.77
N GLY A 24 -4.24 15.27 16.42
CA GLY A 24 -4.65 16.67 16.29
C GLY A 24 -4.03 17.40 15.10
N VAL A 25 -3.70 16.68 14.02
CA VAL A 25 -3.30 17.30 12.75
C VAL A 25 -4.52 17.99 12.13
N ASP A 26 -4.35 19.24 11.71
CA ASP A 26 -5.38 20.01 10.99
C ASP A 26 -5.45 19.54 9.53
N VAL A 27 -6.26 18.52 9.26
CA VAL A 27 -6.48 17.99 7.91
C VAL A 27 -7.45 18.90 7.17
N LYS A 28 -6.92 19.74 6.27
CA LYS A 28 -7.70 20.78 5.57
C LYS A 28 -8.49 20.25 4.37
N LEU A 29 -8.04 19.15 3.78
CA LEU A 29 -8.64 18.54 2.60
C LEU A 29 -8.22 17.08 2.51
N VAL A 30 -9.17 16.22 2.14
CA VAL A 30 -8.91 14.86 1.70
C VAL A 30 -9.11 14.78 0.18
N VAL A 31 -8.10 14.26 -0.52
CA VAL A 31 -8.15 13.91 -1.94
C VAL A 31 -8.22 12.40 -2.04
N THR A 32 -9.31 11.87 -2.59
CA THR A 32 -9.54 10.43 -2.67
C THR A 32 -10.06 10.03 -4.04
N HIS A 33 -10.45 8.76 -4.23
CA HIS A 33 -10.98 8.24 -5.49
C HIS A 33 -12.46 7.93 -5.35
N ARG A 34 -13.17 7.97 -6.48
CA ARG A 34 -14.47 7.29 -6.56
C ARG A 34 -14.23 5.79 -6.63
N ASP A 35 -15.04 5.02 -5.92
CA ASP A 35 -14.97 3.57 -5.98
C ASP A 35 -15.21 3.09 -7.42
N ASN A 36 -14.34 2.21 -7.91
CA ASN A 36 -14.49 1.62 -9.24
C ASN A 36 -15.58 0.54 -9.19
N PRO A 37 -16.68 0.64 -9.96
CA PRO A 37 -17.76 -0.35 -9.94
C PRO A 37 -17.32 -1.76 -10.40
N ASN A 38 -16.17 -1.88 -11.06
CA ASN A 38 -15.59 -3.15 -11.49
C ASN A 38 -14.57 -3.74 -10.49
N GLU A 39 -14.32 -3.04 -9.38
CA GLU A 39 -13.46 -3.52 -8.29
C GLU A 39 -14.33 -4.10 -7.18
N ASN A 40 -13.87 -5.19 -6.56
CA ASN A 40 -14.48 -5.68 -5.34
C ASN A 40 -14.16 -4.71 -4.20
N ILE A 41 -15.16 -4.01 -3.67
CA ILE A 41 -14.99 -3.04 -2.58
C ILE A 41 -15.14 -3.77 -1.24
N TRP A 42 -14.03 -4.17 -0.66
CA TRP A 42 -13.94 -4.89 0.63
C TRP A 42 -13.27 -4.07 1.73
N PHE A 43 -13.02 -2.80 1.46
CA PHE A 43 -12.25 -1.89 2.30
C PHE A 43 -13.09 -0.72 2.81
N ASP A 44 -12.63 -0.11 3.90
CA ASP A 44 -13.24 1.06 4.51
C ASP A 44 -13.08 2.30 3.62
N SER A 45 -14.10 3.16 3.65
CA SER A 45 -14.16 4.37 2.83
C SER A 45 -13.49 5.56 3.53
N VAL A 46 -12.40 6.04 2.96
CA VAL A 46 -11.74 7.29 3.38
C VAL A 46 -12.67 8.49 3.25
N GLN A 47 -13.48 8.54 2.18
CA GLN A 47 -14.46 9.60 1.98
C GLN A 47 -15.46 9.66 3.14
N LYS A 48 -16.07 8.51 3.51
CA LYS A 48 -17.02 8.46 4.63
C LYS A 48 -16.39 8.89 5.95
N LEU A 49 -15.12 8.54 6.18
CA LEU A 49 -14.39 8.98 7.37
C LEU A 49 -14.18 10.50 7.37
N ALA A 50 -13.78 11.07 6.25
CA ALA A 50 -13.61 12.51 6.11
C ALA A 50 -14.93 13.27 6.34
N GLU A 51 -16.03 12.78 5.76
CA GLU A 51 -17.38 13.32 5.96
C GLU A 51 -17.81 13.28 7.43
N LEU A 52 -17.56 12.16 8.12
CA LEU A 52 -17.85 12.01 9.56
C LEU A 52 -17.15 13.07 10.42
N HIS A 53 -15.94 13.48 10.03
CA HIS A 53 -15.15 14.51 10.72
C HIS A 53 -15.34 15.92 10.14
N GLY A 54 -16.25 16.11 9.18
CA GLY A 54 -16.50 17.41 8.55
C GLY A 54 -15.35 17.94 7.70
N ILE A 55 -14.48 17.05 7.21
CA ILE A 55 -13.31 17.40 6.41
C ILE A 55 -13.72 17.51 4.93
N PRO A 56 -13.45 18.64 4.26
CA PRO A 56 -13.70 18.76 2.82
C PRO A 56 -13.02 17.63 2.04
N THR A 57 -13.75 17.05 1.09
CA THR A 57 -13.26 15.94 0.26
C THR A 57 -13.48 16.22 -1.22
N ILE A 58 -12.48 15.89 -2.05
CA ILE A 58 -12.58 15.94 -3.51
C ILE A 58 -12.11 14.61 -4.12
N THR A 59 -12.67 14.27 -5.29
CA THR A 59 -12.33 13.05 -6.04
C THR A 59 -12.00 13.37 -7.50
N PRO A 60 -10.92 14.14 -7.78
CA PRO A 60 -10.56 14.47 -9.15
C PRO A 60 -10.04 13.23 -9.88
N ASP A 61 -10.40 13.07 -11.16
CA ASP A 61 -9.83 12.01 -12.01
C ASP A 61 -8.30 12.20 -12.21
N ASN A 62 -7.82 13.45 -12.11
CA ASN A 62 -6.39 13.79 -12.14
C ASN A 62 -6.10 14.92 -11.13
N PRO A 63 -5.28 14.68 -10.10
CA PRO A 63 -4.97 15.69 -9.08
C PRO A 63 -4.01 16.78 -9.58
N ASN A 64 -3.43 16.62 -10.77
CA ASN A 64 -2.42 17.52 -11.32
C ASN A 64 -2.99 18.56 -12.29
N ILE A 65 -4.31 18.72 -12.36
CA ILE A 65 -4.93 19.76 -13.17
C ILE A 65 -4.83 21.13 -12.46
N PRO A 66 -4.69 22.25 -13.20
CA PRO A 66 -4.46 23.57 -12.62
C PRO A 66 -5.48 23.98 -11.55
N GLU A 67 -6.74 23.61 -11.73
CA GLU A 67 -7.83 23.94 -10.81
C GLU A 67 -7.64 23.28 -9.44
N VAL A 68 -7.28 21.99 -9.43
CA VAL A 68 -7.01 21.21 -8.21
C VAL A 68 -5.74 21.72 -7.54
N ILE A 69 -4.68 21.98 -8.31
CA ILE A 69 -3.43 22.54 -7.80
C ILE A 69 -3.68 23.90 -7.14
N ALA A 70 -4.44 24.79 -7.79
CA ALA A 70 -4.77 26.11 -7.25
C ALA A 70 -5.57 26.01 -5.95
N GLN A 71 -6.57 25.13 -5.90
CA GLN A 71 -7.36 24.87 -4.70
C GLN A 71 -6.48 24.39 -3.54
N ILE A 72 -5.61 23.40 -3.78
CA ILE A 72 -4.73 22.84 -2.74
C ILE A 72 -3.67 23.86 -2.30
N LYS A 73 -3.11 24.62 -3.24
CA LYS A 73 -2.12 25.67 -2.94
C LYS A 73 -2.69 26.77 -2.04
N ALA A 74 -3.96 27.13 -2.21
CA ALA A 74 -4.64 28.12 -1.37
C ALA A 74 -4.73 27.69 0.11
N LEU A 75 -4.71 26.39 0.40
CA LEU A 75 -4.76 25.86 1.77
C LEU A 75 -3.45 26.02 2.54
N GLN A 76 -2.33 26.26 1.85
CA GLN A 76 -0.98 26.39 2.43
C GLN A 76 -0.64 25.30 3.48
N PRO A 77 -0.70 24.01 3.12
CA PRO A 77 -0.47 22.93 4.07
C PRO A 77 1.00 22.84 4.49
N ASP A 78 1.24 22.40 5.73
CA ASP A 78 2.59 22.09 6.19
C ASP A 78 3.09 20.77 5.57
N PHE A 79 2.22 19.75 5.51
CA PHE A 79 2.55 18.44 4.98
C PHE A 79 1.57 17.96 3.92
N TYR A 80 2.05 17.09 3.04
CA TYR A 80 1.19 16.08 2.42
C TYR A 80 1.43 14.73 3.02
N PHE A 81 0.34 13.97 3.15
CA PHE A 81 0.39 12.55 3.42
C PHE A 81 -0.35 11.80 2.32
N SER A 82 0.38 10.95 1.60
CA SER A 82 -0.13 10.00 0.62
C SER A 82 -0.24 8.62 1.27
N PHE A 83 -1.44 8.09 1.38
CA PHE A 83 -1.72 6.78 1.96
C PHE A 83 -2.48 5.94 0.94
N TYR A 84 -1.75 5.13 0.17
CA TYR A 84 -2.33 4.25 -0.85
C TYR A 84 -3.13 4.99 -1.94
N TYR A 85 -2.84 6.27 -2.14
CA TYR A 85 -3.39 7.03 -3.25
C TYR A 85 -2.84 6.51 -4.58
N ARG A 86 -3.71 6.44 -5.60
CA ARG A 86 -3.43 5.69 -6.84
C ARG A 86 -2.83 6.54 -7.96
N GLU A 87 -2.97 7.85 -7.91
CA GLU A 87 -2.46 8.77 -8.94
C GLU A 87 -1.12 9.38 -8.54
N MET A 88 -0.25 9.58 -9.53
CA MET A 88 1.06 10.20 -9.30
C MET A 88 0.88 11.70 -9.04
N LEU A 89 1.56 12.20 -8.00
CA LEU A 89 1.65 13.64 -7.73
C LEU A 89 2.85 14.20 -8.49
N LYS A 90 2.62 15.12 -9.42
CA LYS A 90 3.66 15.74 -10.25
C LYS A 90 4.45 16.80 -9.47
N PRO A 91 5.64 17.20 -9.96
CA PRO A 91 6.52 18.14 -9.25
C PRO A 91 5.86 19.43 -8.77
N GLU A 92 4.97 20.02 -9.57
CA GLU A 92 4.25 21.24 -9.18
C GLU A 92 3.41 21.05 -7.92
N LEU A 93 2.68 19.94 -7.83
CA LEU A 93 1.87 19.62 -6.66
C LEU A 93 2.76 19.24 -5.48
N LEU A 94 3.80 18.42 -5.69
CA LEU A 94 4.76 17.98 -4.66
C LEU A 94 5.55 19.13 -4.02
N ALA A 95 5.68 20.27 -4.70
CA ALA A 95 6.39 21.45 -4.21
C ALA A 95 5.56 22.35 -3.26
N ILE A 96 4.25 22.12 -3.14
CA ILE A 96 3.35 22.96 -2.33
C ILE A 96 3.55 22.82 -0.80
N PRO A 97 3.63 21.62 -0.20
CA PRO A 97 3.67 21.49 1.25
C PRO A 97 5.00 22.01 1.82
N ARG A 98 4.93 22.89 2.82
CA ARG A 98 6.10 23.60 3.36
C ARG A 98 7.19 22.68 3.92
N GLN A 99 6.81 21.50 4.42
CA GLN A 99 7.68 20.56 5.11
C GLN A 99 7.82 19.22 4.37
N GLY A 100 7.25 19.16 3.17
CA GLY A 100 7.36 18.03 2.26
C GLY A 100 6.13 17.13 2.25
N ALA A 101 6.19 16.18 1.31
CA ALA A 101 5.18 15.17 1.09
C ALA A 101 5.73 13.82 1.52
N LEU A 102 4.93 13.03 2.24
CA LEU A 102 5.27 11.69 2.66
C LEU A 102 4.29 10.67 2.08
N ASN A 103 4.78 9.47 1.78
CA ASN A 103 3.97 8.36 1.30
C ASN A 103 4.12 7.16 2.24
N MET A 104 3.00 6.50 2.53
CA MET A 104 2.98 5.20 3.21
C MET A 104 2.91 4.09 2.17
N HIS A 105 3.97 3.31 2.07
CA HIS A 105 4.12 2.23 1.10
C HIS A 105 4.10 0.86 1.79
N GLY A 106 3.44 -0.13 1.17
CA GLY A 106 3.21 -1.47 1.71
C GLY A 106 4.34 -2.46 1.50
N SER A 107 5.59 -2.02 1.64
CA SER A 107 6.76 -2.91 1.67
C SER A 107 7.84 -2.39 2.61
N LEU A 108 8.85 -3.22 2.85
CA LEU A 108 10.11 -2.81 3.47
C LEU A 108 11.02 -2.18 2.41
N LEU A 109 10.82 -0.89 2.12
CA LEU A 109 11.66 -0.18 1.16
C LEU A 109 13.15 -0.29 1.52
N PRO A 110 14.05 -0.41 0.53
CA PRO A 110 13.85 -0.24 -0.92
C PRO A 110 13.29 -1.47 -1.68
N LYS A 111 12.98 -2.57 -0.99
CA LYS A 111 12.40 -3.78 -1.63
C LYS A 111 10.98 -3.49 -2.10
N TYR A 112 10.58 -4.13 -3.21
CA TYR A 112 9.20 -4.05 -3.75
C TYR A 112 8.67 -2.63 -3.96
N ARG A 113 9.46 -1.76 -4.60
CA ARG A 113 8.98 -0.44 -5.05
C ARG A 113 7.93 -0.60 -6.16
N GLY A 114 7.09 0.41 -6.37
CA GLY A 114 6.07 0.40 -7.41
C GLY A 114 4.72 -0.06 -6.88
N ARG A 115 4.05 -0.96 -7.61
CA ARG A 115 2.62 -1.26 -7.37
C ARG A 115 2.43 -2.67 -6.84
N VAL A 116 1.34 -2.85 -6.09
CA VAL A 116 0.90 -4.13 -5.49
C VAL A 116 2.01 -4.91 -4.76
N PRO A 117 2.79 -4.24 -3.87
CA PRO A 117 3.97 -4.84 -3.24
C PRO A 117 3.68 -6.09 -2.42
N VAL A 118 2.56 -6.13 -1.69
CA VAL A 118 2.17 -7.29 -0.87
C VAL A 118 1.97 -8.54 -1.74
N ASN A 119 1.27 -8.41 -2.86
CA ASN A 119 1.07 -9.51 -3.80
C ASN A 119 2.41 -9.99 -4.36
N TRP A 120 3.30 -9.06 -4.74
CA TRP A 120 4.62 -9.42 -5.24
C TRP A 120 5.50 -10.13 -4.21
N ALA A 121 5.50 -9.68 -2.95
CA ALA A 121 6.25 -10.32 -1.88
C ALA A 121 5.82 -11.79 -1.70
N ILE A 122 4.51 -12.06 -1.72
CA ILE A 122 3.99 -13.43 -1.61
C ILE A 122 4.37 -14.28 -2.83
N ILE A 123 4.27 -13.72 -4.04
CA ILE A 123 4.63 -14.44 -5.28
C ILE A 123 6.09 -14.89 -5.25
N HIS A 124 6.98 -14.03 -4.77
CA HIS A 124 8.41 -14.34 -4.63
C HIS A 124 8.74 -15.20 -3.40
N GLY A 125 7.74 -15.59 -2.60
CA GLY A 125 7.93 -16.46 -1.45
C GLY A 125 8.63 -15.79 -0.28
N GLU A 126 8.51 -14.46 -0.16
CA GLU A 126 9.05 -13.73 0.99
C GLU A 126 8.43 -14.22 2.29
N THR A 127 9.23 -14.20 3.36
CA THR A 127 8.79 -14.57 4.71
C THR A 127 8.47 -13.35 5.57
N GLU A 128 8.75 -12.16 5.07
CA GLU A 128 8.48 -10.89 5.72
C GLU A 128 8.12 -9.81 4.69
N THR A 129 7.33 -8.85 5.13
CA THR A 129 7.08 -7.58 4.44
C THR A 129 6.87 -6.50 5.49
N GLY A 130 6.27 -5.37 5.16
CA GLY A 130 6.03 -4.31 6.12
C GLY A 130 5.38 -3.09 5.50
N ALA A 131 5.41 -2.01 6.28
CA ALA A 131 5.03 -0.69 5.84
C ALA A 131 6.21 0.26 6.02
N THR A 132 6.44 1.15 5.06
CA THR A 132 7.44 2.20 5.12
C THR A 132 6.79 3.57 4.89
N LEU A 133 6.99 4.49 5.82
CA LEU A 133 6.74 5.92 5.62
C LEU A 133 8.01 6.57 5.08
N HIS A 134 7.93 7.20 3.92
CA HIS A 134 9.08 7.85 3.29
C HIS A 134 8.70 9.18 2.65
N TYR A 135 9.67 10.05 2.41
CA TYR A 135 9.46 11.27 1.65
C TYR A 135 9.20 10.95 0.17
N MET A 136 8.25 11.66 -0.42
CA MET A 136 7.96 11.58 -1.84
C MET A 136 8.98 12.44 -2.61
N THR A 137 9.43 11.91 -3.74
CA THR A 137 10.19 12.68 -4.75
C THR A 137 9.47 12.55 -6.08
N GLU A 138 10.01 13.15 -7.14
CA GLU A 138 9.50 12.96 -8.51
C GLU A 138 9.52 11.49 -8.93
N LYS A 139 10.49 10.71 -8.44
CA LYS A 139 10.55 9.27 -8.68
C LYS A 139 9.76 8.54 -7.58
N PRO A 140 8.89 7.59 -7.94
CA PRO A 140 8.09 6.86 -6.95
C PRO A 140 8.98 6.02 -6.03
N ASP A 141 8.61 5.98 -4.74
CA ASP A 141 9.12 5.07 -3.72
C ASP A 141 10.64 5.06 -3.49
N ASN A 142 11.35 6.17 -3.77
CA ASN A 142 12.81 6.25 -3.65
C ASN A 142 13.34 7.28 -2.65
N GLY A 143 12.46 8.08 -2.03
CA GLY A 143 12.88 9.14 -1.11
C GLY A 143 13.26 8.61 0.27
N ASP A 144 13.81 9.49 1.10
CA ASP A 144 14.33 9.11 2.41
C ASP A 144 13.24 8.50 3.31
N ILE A 145 13.60 7.41 3.98
CA ILE A 145 12.75 6.68 4.91
C ILE A 145 12.69 7.43 6.24
N VAL A 146 11.48 7.51 6.80
CA VAL A 146 11.16 8.16 8.07
C VAL A 146 10.83 7.12 9.15
N ALA A 147 10.05 6.11 8.78
CA ALA A 147 9.69 5.01 9.67
C ALA A 147 9.42 3.75 8.86
N GLN A 148 9.61 2.60 9.50
CA GLN A 148 9.38 1.31 8.88
C GLN A 148 8.98 0.29 9.95
N GLN A 149 7.97 -0.53 9.65
CA GLN A 149 7.48 -1.57 10.53
C GLN A 149 7.35 -2.88 9.75
N ALA A 150 8.07 -3.91 10.18
CA ALA A 150 8.03 -5.24 9.58
C ALA A 150 6.88 -6.09 10.14
N VAL A 151 6.40 -7.00 9.30
CA VAL A 151 5.43 -8.04 9.64
C VAL A 151 5.79 -9.36 8.97
N PRO A 152 5.52 -10.51 9.61
CA PRO A 152 5.76 -11.81 9.01
C PRO A 152 4.72 -12.12 7.93
N ILE A 153 5.17 -12.82 6.89
CA ILE A 153 4.32 -13.55 5.94
C ILE A 153 4.38 -15.02 6.34
N LEU A 154 3.30 -15.51 6.93
CA LEU A 154 3.21 -16.90 7.34
C LEU A 154 3.03 -17.82 6.13
N PRO A 155 3.39 -19.10 6.28
CA PRO A 155 3.45 -19.99 5.13
C PRO A 155 2.14 -20.30 4.43
N ASP A 156 0.99 -20.02 5.06
CA ASP A 156 -0.34 -20.17 4.46
C ASP A 156 -1.10 -18.83 4.40
N ASP A 157 -0.44 -17.70 4.75
CA ASP A 157 -1.03 -16.37 4.58
C ASP A 157 -1.36 -16.15 3.11
N THR A 158 -2.57 -15.62 2.87
CA THR A 158 -2.94 -15.02 1.60
C THR A 158 -2.47 -13.58 1.51
N ALA A 159 -2.57 -12.97 0.31
CA ALA A 159 -2.36 -11.53 0.15
C ALA A 159 -3.27 -10.69 1.02
N HIS A 160 -4.48 -11.17 1.30
CA HIS A 160 -5.39 -10.47 2.21
C HIS A 160 -4.87 -10.49 3.64
N ASP A 161 -4.45 -11.66 4.14
CA ASP A 161 -3.93 -11.81 5.51
C ASP A 161 -2.68 -10.96 5.72
N ALA A 162 -1.74 -11.02 4.77
CA ALA A 162 -0.53 -10.19 4.79
C ALA A 162 -0.88 -8.69 4.70
N PHE A 163 -1.85 -8.32 3.86
CA PHE A 163 -2.29 -6.93 3.73
C PHE A 163 -2.93 -6.39 5.02
N LEU A 164 -3.72 -7.19 5.74
CA LEU A 164 -4.26 -6.80 7.04
C LEU A 164 -3.15 -6.53 8.06
N LYS A 165 -2.11 -7.37 8.08
CA LYS A 165 -0.92 -7.15 8.93
C LYS A 165 -0.17 -5.88 8.54
N VAL A 166 0.06 -5.65 7.24
CA VAL A 166 0.68 -4.41 6.72
C VAL A 166 -0.15 -3.17 7.06
N THR A 167 -1.48 -3.28 7.05
CA THR A 167 -2.37 -2.19 7.42
C THR A 167 -2.22 -1.77 8.88
N VAL A 168 -2.09 -2.74 9.79
CA VAL A 168 -1.75 -2.46 11.21
C VAL A 168 -0.34 -1.88 11.33
N ALA A 169 0.63 -2.44 10.60
CA ALA A 169 2.01 -1.96 10.62
C ALA A 169 2.14 -0.50 10.16
N ALA A 170 1.38 -0.11 9.13
CA ALA A 170 1.34 1.26 8.63
C ALA A 170 0.81 2.24 9.67
N GLU A 171 -0.27 1.87 10.36
CA GLU A 171 -0.84 2.66 11.46
C GLU A 171 0.17 2.82 12.61
N MET A 172 0.80 1.72 13.05
CA MET A 172 1.82 1.75 14.10
C MET A 172 3.03 2.60 13.71
N ALA A 173 3.58 2.39 12.52
CA ALA A 173 4.74 3.15 12.02
C ALA A 173 4.45 4.65 11.97
N LEU A 174 3.25 5.05 11.53
CA LEU A 174 2.84 6.45 11.51
C LEU A 174 2.64 6.99 12.93
N ASN A 175 1.88 6.28 13.77
CA ASN A 175 1.56 6.70 15.13
C ASN A 175 2.82 7.00 15.94
N ASP A 176 3.82 6.13 15.84
CA ASP A 176 5.03 6.23 16.65
C ASP A 176 5.93 7.39 16.20
N ILE A 177 6.01 7.66 14.89
CA ILE A 177 6.90 8.69 14.36
C ILE A 177 6.25 10.07 14.22
N LEU A 178 4.92 10.15 14.18
CA LEU A 178 4.20 11.38 13.88
C LEU A 178 4.56 12.54 14.83
N PRO A 179 4.65 12.36 16.18
CA PRO A 179 5.05 13.45 17.07
C PRO A 179 6.43 14.04 16.73
N ALA A 180 7.41 13.19 16.43
CA ALA A 180 8.75 13.62 16.03
C ALA A 180 8.73 14.32 14.67
N LEU A 181 7.92 13.81 13.72
CA LEU A 181 7.73 14.41 12.40
C LEU A 181 7.13 15.82 12.49
N LEU A 182 6.06 15.98 13.28
CA LEU A 182 5.42 17.28 13.52
C LEU A 182 6.33 18.26 14.27
N ALA A 183 7.27 17.77 15.07
CA ALA A 183 8.29 18.60 15.73
C ALA A 183 9.49 18.93 14.84
N GLY A 184 9.57 18.40 13.61
CA GLY A 184 10.72 18.56 12.71
C GLY A 184 11.97 17.79 13.17
N LYS A 185 11.79 16.73 13.96
CA LYS A 185 12.85 15.92 14.57
C LYS A 185 12.88 14.47 14.07
N ALA A 186 12.00 14.11 13.13
CA ALA A 186 11.98 12.78 12.54
C ALA A 186 13.29 12.48 11.78
N PRO A 187 13.76 11.23 11.80
CA PRO A 187 14.94 10.84 11.05
C PRO A 187 14.67 10.88 9.55
N ARG A 188 15.76 10.99 8.78
CA ARG A 188 15.77 10.87 7.31
C ARG A 188 16.87 9.90 6.91
N VAL A 189 16.48 8.68 6.59
CA VAL A 189 17.40 7.61 6.20
C VAL A 189 17.36 7.44 4.69
N LYS A 190 18.46 7.78 4.02
CA LYS A 190 18.58 7.60 2.57
C LYS A 190 18.52 6.12 2.21
N GLN A 191 17.71 5.78 1.20
CA GLN A 191 17.60 4.42 0.69
C GLN A 191 18.86 4.00 -0.11
N ASP A 192 19.33 2.76 0.10
CA ASP A 192 20.24 2.09 -0.84
C ASP A 192 19.43 1.40 -1.95
N LEU A 193 19.20 2.12 -3.05
CA LEU A 193 18.34 1.64 -4.14
C LEU A 193 18.85 0.37 -4.83
N SER A 194 20.09 -0.08 -4.57
CA SER A 194 20.62 -1.34 -5.10
C SER A 194 20.01 -2.58 -4.41
N GLN A 195 19.44 -2.41 -3.22
CA GLN A 195 18.86 -3.48 -2.40
C GLN A 195 17.40 -3.81 -2.75
N GLY A 196 16.87 -3.29 -3.86
CA GLY A 196 15.50 -3.57 -4.26
C GLY A 196 15.16 -3.18 -5.68
N ALA A 197 14.02 -3.66 -6.16
CA ALA A 197 13.55 -3.49 -7.53
C ALA A 197 12.15 -2.86 -7.60
N TYR A 198 11.80 -2.36 -8.78
CA TYR A 198 10.44 -1.91 -9.10
C TYR A 198 9.61 -3.06 -9.65
N PHE A 199 8.36 -3.12 -9.21
CA PHE A 199 7.36 -4.06 -9.72
C PHE A 199 6.12 -3.32 -10.20
N GLY A 200 5.57 -3.78 -11.32
CA GLY A 200 4.40 -3.20 -11.97
C GLY A 200 3.08 -3.60 -11.32
N GLY A 201 1.99 -2.97 -11.76
CA GLY A 201 0.64 -3.45 -11.43
C GLY A 201 0.38 -4.82 -12.06
N ARG A 202 -0.55 -5.58 -11.49
CA ARG A 202 -0.98 -6.88 -12.02
C ARG A 202 -2.42 -6.82 -12.53
N LYS A 203 -2.73 -7.65 -13.51
CA LYS A 203 -4.05 -7.87 -14.10
C LYS A 203 -4.57 -9.26 -13.72
N PRO A 204 -5.89 -9.53 -13.85
CA PRO A 204 -6.45 -10.87 -13.59
C PRO A 204 -5.76 -11.99 -14.39
N GLN A 205 -5.31 -11.71 -15.61
CA GLN A 205 -4.59 -12.67 -16.46
C GLN A 205 -3.24 -13.10 -15.87
N ASP A 206 -2.60 -12.25 -15.06
CA ASP A 206 -1.37 -12.62 -14.36
C ASP A 206 -1.62 -13.64 -13.23
N GLY A 207 -2.88 -14.01 -12.99
CA GLY A 207 -3.30 -15.08 -12.08
C GLY A 207 -3.43 -16.46 -12.74
N GLU A 208 -3.17 -16.58 -14.05
CA GLU A 208 -3.22 -17.87 -14.74
C GLU A 208 -2.11 -18.80 -14.26
N ILE A 209 -2.49 -20.03 -13.89
CA ILE A 209 -1.56 -21.03 -13.37
C ILE A 209 -0.79 -21.64 -14.54
N ASP A 210 0.51 -21.41 -14.54
CA ASP A 210 1.46 -22.18 -15.32
C ASP A 210 1.85 -23.46 -14.55
N TRP A 211 1.29 -24.58 -14.98
CA TRP A 211 1.53 -25.91 -14.37
C TRP A 211 2.94 -26.45 -14.61
N ALA A 212 3.77 -25.80 -15.42
CA ALA A 212 5.20 -26.14 -15.54
C ALA A 212 6.04 -25.62 -14.37
N GLN A 213 5.49 -24.71 -13.55
CA GLN A 213 6.19 -24.18 -12.37
C GLN A 213 6.20 -25.17 -11.19
N SER A 214 7.06 -24.91 -10.21
CA SER A 214 7.11 -25.72 -8.98
C SER A 214 5.81 -25.60 -8.18
N ALA A 215 5.48 -26.63 -7.41
CA ALA A 215 4.32 -26.61 -6.50
C ALA A 215 4.37 -25.42 -5.53
N GLN A 216 5.56 -25.02 -5.09
CA GLN A 216 5.74 -23.85 -4.21
C GLN A 216 5.40 -22.54 -4.94
N ASN A 217 5.82 -22.36 -6.19
CA ASN A 217 5.51 -21.16 -6.97
C ASN A 217 4.01 -21.07 -7.28
N ILE A 218 3.39 -22.20 -7.65
CA ILE A 218 1.94 -22.27 -7.86
C ILE A 218 1.19 -21.95 -6.57
N HIS A 219 1.63 -22.51 -5.43
CA HIS A 219 1.06 -22.21 -4.13
C HIS A 219 1.19 -20.72 -3.76
N ASN A 220 2.34 -20.11 -4.02
CA ASN A 220 2.58 -18.68 -3.82
C ASN A 220 1.65 -17.83 -4.70
N LEU A 221 1.50 -18.17 -5.99
CA LEU A 221 0.57 -17.50 -6.89
C LEU A 221 -0.86 -17.57 -6.35
N VAL A 222 -1.34 -18.77 -6.01
CA VAL A 222 -2.70 -18.98 -5.49
C VAL A 222 -2.97 -18.11 -4.26
N ARG A 223 -2.04 -18.08 -3.30
CA ARG A 223 -2.19 -17.26 -2.09
C ARG A 223 -2.09 -15.76 -2.37
N ALA A 224 -1.24 -15.36 -3.31
CA ALA A 224 -1.06 -13.95 -3.69
C ALA A 224 -2.26 -13.33 -4.40
N VAL A 225 -3.10 -14.14 -5.05
CA VAL A 225 -4.32 -13.67 -5.73
C VAL A 225 -5.59 -14.27 -5.14
N ALA A 226 -5.54 -14.91 -3.97
CA ALA A 226 -6.72 -15.45 -3.29
C ALA A 226 -7.76 -14.34 -2.99
N PRO A 227 -9.05 -14.69 -2.80
CA PRO A 227 -10.08 -13.71 -2.41
C PRO A 227 -9.61 -12.83 -1.24
N PRO A 228 -9.85 -11.49 -1.29
CA PRO A 228 -10.80 -10.79 -2.15
C PRO A 228 -10.27 -10.41 -3.55
N TYR A 229 -9.06 -10.83 -3.92
CA TYR A 229 -8.49 -10.66 -5.25
C TYR A 229 -9.10 -11.63 -6.29
N PRO A 230 -8.78 -11.51 -7.60
CA PRO A 230 -9.42 -12.28 -8.68
C PRO A 230 -9.33 -13.82 -8.60
N GLY A 231 -8.49 -14.40 -7.74
CA GLY A 231 -8.23 -15.85 -7.67
C GLY A 231 -7.29 -16.32 -8.78
N ALA A 232 -6.55 -17.39 -8.53
CA ALA A 232 -5.74 -18.01 -9.58
C ALA A 232 -6.65 -18.79 -10.54
N THR A 233 -6.35 -18.75 -11.84
CA THR A 233 -7.20 -19.34 -12.88
C THR A 233 -6.51 -20.49 -13.60
N THR A 234 -7.29 -21.46 -14.05
CA THR A 234 -6.84 -22.55 -14.92
C THR A 234 -8.01 -23.11 -15.73
N THR A 235 -7.76 -24.12 -16.56
CA THR A 235 -8.81 -24.81 -17.33
C THR A 235 -8.91 -26.27 -16.88
N LEU A 236 -10.13 -26.72 -16.55
CA LEU A 236 -10.43 -28.11 -16.22
C LEU A 236 -11.48 -28.64 -17.20
N LEU A 237 -11.14 -29.71 -17.93
CA LEU A 237 -12.03 -30.32 -18.94
C LEU A 237 -12.61 -29.29 -19.94
N GLY A 238 -11.76 -28.36 -20.40
CA GLY A 238 -12.15 -27.29 -21.32
C GLY A 238 -12.99 -26.16 -20.70
N LYS A 239 -13.22 -26.16 -19.39
CA LYS A 239 -13.97 -25.12 -18.69
C LYS A 239 -13.06 -24.26 -17.80
N PRO A 240 -13.26 -22.93 -17.75
CA PRO A 240 -12.55 -22.08 -16.80
C PRO A 240 -12.82 -22.50 -15.35
N MET A 241 -11.77 -22.55 -14.56
CA MET A 241 -11.80 -22.87 -13.13
C MET A 241 -10.93 -21.89 -12.36
N ARG A 242 -11.34 -21.57 -11.13
CA ARG A 242 -10.53 -20.79 -10.18
C ARG A 242 -10.03 -21.70 -9.06
N ILE A 243 -8.75 -21.58 -8.72
CA ILE A 243 -8.16 -22.18 -7.52
C ILE A 243 -8.02 -21.07 -6.48
N LEU A 244 -8.84 -21.13 -5.44
CA LEU A 244 -8.93 -20.07 -4.42
C LEU A 244 -8.02 -20.30 -3.23
N ARG A 245 -7.61 -21.56 -3.00
CA ARG A 245 -6.75 -21.95 -1.90
C ARG A 245 -6.00 -23.22 -2.26
N THR A 246 -4.78 -23.33 -1.77
CA THR A 246 -3.96 -24.53 -1.78
C THR A 246 -3.38 -24.73 -0.39
N LEU A 247 -3.03 -25.97 -0.06
CA LEU A 247 -2.25 -26.32 1.12
C LEU A 247 -0.96 -26.95 0.64
N ARG A 248 0.13 -26.70 1.36
CA ARG A 248 1.36 -27.46 1.13
C ARG A 248 1.11 -28.89 1.61
N GLY A 249 1.45 -29.87 0.77
CA GLY A 249 1.43 -31.26 1.21
C GLY A 249 2.32 -31.38 2.44
N GLN A 250 1.87 -32.11 3.46
CA GLN A 250 2.81 -32.60 4.48
C GLN A 250 3.82 -33.42 3.68
N GLY A 251 5.05 -32.93 3.58
CA GLY A 251 6.11 -33.76 3.02
C GLY A 251 6.08 -35.05 3.81
N GLU A 252 6.03 -36.19 3.13
CA GLU A 252 6.56 -37.40 3.73
C GLU A 252 7.99 -37.03 4.14
N GLU A 253 8.20 -36.77 5.44
CA GLU A 253 9.48 -37.03 6.04
C GLU A 253 9.74 -38.50 5.69
N LYS A 254 10.46 -38.73 4.59
CA LYS A 254 11.08 -40.02 4.34
C LYS A 254 11.97 -40.23 5.55
N GLY A 255 11.42 -40.94 6.53
CA GLY A 255 12.16 -41.51 7.61
C GLY A 255 13.38 -42.15 6.97
N LYS A 256 14.56 -41.61 7.30
CA LYS A 256 15.78 -42.38 7.20
C LYS A 256 15.63 -43.52 8.20
N GLU A 257 14.93 -44.56 7.80
CA GLU A 257 15.02 -45.86 8.46
C GLU A 257 16.37 -46.47 8.06
N LYS A 258 17.29 -46.37 9.02
CA LYS A 258 18.48 -47.21 9.31
C LYS A 258 19.46 -47.51 8.18
#